data_AF-A0A8T7BUG4-F1
#
_entry.id   AF-A0A8T7BUG4-F1
#
_cell.length_a   1.000
_cell.length_b   1.000
_cell.length_c   1.000
_cell.angle_alpha   90.00
_cell.angle_beta   90.00
_cell.angle_gamma   90.00
#
_symmetry.space_group_name_H-M   'P 1'
#
loop_
_entity.id
_entity.type
_entity.pdbx_description
1 polymer ?
#
loop_
_entity_poly.entity_id
_entity_poly.type
_entity_poly.pdbx_seq_one_letter_code
_entity_poly.pdbx_strand_id
1 'polypeptide(L)'
;MIKSLLIALLIGFTATAYAVDPVSTGYWNHTAIEGHDTVAYHAPDTISKHREVKGQKKYRVEWNKANWLFASQASADKFKNNPEKYVPQYNGF
;
A
#
# COMPACT_ATOMS: atom_id res chain seq x y z
N MET A 1 4.19 -10.39 -49.88
CA MET A 1 5.35 -10.66 -49.00
C MET A 1 5.59 -9.52 -47.99
N ILE A 2 5.57 -8.25 -48.38
CA ILE A 2 5.78 -7.09 -47.46
C ILE A 2 4.65 -6.92 -46.41
N LYS A 3 3.39 -7.17 -46.77
CA LYS A 3 2.24 -7.11 -45.84
C LYS A 3 2.32 -8.13 -44.69
N SER A 4 2.86 -9.32 -44.96
CA SER A 4 3.03 -10.37 -43.94
C SER A 4 4.15 -10.03 -42.94
N LEU A 5 5.14 -9.26 -43.36
CA LEU A 5 6.26 -8.80 -42.51
C LEU A 5 5.81 -7.71 -41.51
N LEU A 6 4.88 -6.83 -41.92
CA LEU A 6 4.30 -5.79 -41.07
C LEU A 6 3.40 -6.34 -39.94
N ILE A 7 2.71 -7.46 -40.19
CA ILE A 7 1.86 -8.12 -39.18
C ILE A 7 2.73 -8.83 -38.13
N ALA A 8 3.86 -9.44 -38.54
CA ALA A 8 4.79 -10.08 -37.63
C ALA A 8 5.48 -9.08 -36.67
N LEU A 9 5.71 -7.84 -37.11
CA LEU A 9 6.31 -6.79 -36.29
C LEU A 9 5.36 -6.25 -35.21
N LEU A 10 4.04 -6.28 -35.43
CA LEU A 10 3.05 -5.83 -34.45
C LEU A 10 2.83 -6.81 -33.28
N ILE A 11 3.16 -8.10 -33.45
CA ILE A 11 2.93 -9.13 -32.43
C ILE A 11 4.09 -9.21 -31.42
N GLY A 12 5.25 -8.61 -31.73
CA GLY A 12 6.45 -8.66 -30.90
C GLY A 12 6.45 -7.76 -29.66
N PHE A 13 5.44 -6.91 -29.46
CA PHE A 13 5.39 -5.96 -28.34
C PHE A 13 4.36 -6.38 -27.28
N THR A 14 4.43 -7.61 -26.82
CA THR A 14 3.70 -8.00 -25.61
C THR A 14 4.53 -7.58 -24.40
N ALA A 15 4.16 -6.44 -23.79
CA ALA A 15 4.76 -6.00 -22.55
C ALA A 15 4.50 -7.05 -21.46
N THR A 16 5.55 -7.49 -20.76
CA THR A 16 5.41 -8.31 -19.57
C THR A 16 4.71 -7.49 -18.49
N ALA A 17 3.50 -7.89 -18.10
CA ALA A 17 2.81 -7.29 -16.96
C ALA A 17 3.45 -7.86 -15.67
N TYR A 18 4.19 -7.02 -14.95
CA TYR A 18 4.64 -7.35 -13.60
C TYR A 18 3.51 -7.03 -12.62
N ALA A 19 3.09 -8.02 -11.84
CA ALA A 19 2.18 -7.79 -10.74
C ALA A 19 2.94 -7.00 -9.66
N VAL A 20 2.60 -5.72 -9.48
CA VAL A 20 3.07 -4.92 -8.35
C VAL A 20 2.32 -5.41 -7.11
N ASP A 21 3.02 -5.54 -5.99
CA ASP A 21 2.36 -5.87 -4.72
C ASP A 21 1.32 -4.79 -4.39
N PRO A 22 0.14 -5.20 -3.89
CA PRO A 22 -0.99 -4.29 -3.66
C PRO A 22 -0.72 -3.21 -2.61
N VAL A 23 0.37 -3.35 -1.84
CA VAL A 23 0.74 -2.38 -0.81
C VAL A 23 2.16 -1.90 -1.09
N SER A 24 2.35 -0.58 -1.10
CA SER A 24 3.70 -0.02 -1.15
C SER A 24 4.43 -0.34 0.14
N THR A 25 5.53 -1.07 0.02
CA THR A 25 6.35 -1.47 1.17
C THR A 25 7.81 -1.07 1.02
N GLY A 26 8.47 -0.88 2.15
CA GLY A 26 9.92 -0.74 2.18
C GLY A 26 10.62 -2.03 1.74
N TYR A 27 11.61 -1.90 0.84
CA TYR A 27 12.31 -3.01 0.18
C TYR A 27 12.86 -4.10 1.14
N TRP A 28 13.29 -3.72 2.35
CA TRP A 28 13.94 -4.63 3.29
C TRP A 28 13.04 -5.10 4.44
N ASN A 29 11.99 -4.36 4.77
CA ASN A 29 11.23 -4.56 6.01
C ASN A 29 9.74 -4.84 5.79
N HIS A 30 9.29 -4.86 4.53
CA HIS A 30 7.89 -5.01 4.13
C HIS A 30 6.95 -4.05 4.89
N THR A 31 7.46 -2.91 5.36
CA THR A 31 6.66 -1.95 6.14
C THR A 31 5.77 -1.18 5.20
N ALA A 32 4.46 -1.28 5.40
CA ALA A 32 3.46 -0.58 4.63
C ALA A 32 3.67 0.92 4.78
N ILE A 33 3.63 1.66 3.66
CA ILE A 33 3.49 3.12 3.61
C ILE A 33 4.42 3.89 4.56
N GLU A 34 5.68 3.45 4.65
CA GLU A 34 6.71 4.05 5.51
C GLU A 34 6.39 4.05 7.03
N GLY A 35 5.46 3.18 7.45
CA GLY A 35 5.12 2.95 8.84
C GLY A 35 4.22 4.00 9.47
N HIS A 36 3.39 4.68 8.66
CA HIS A 36 2.39 5.62 9.17
C HIS A 36 1.14 4.91 9.70
N ASP A 37 0.57 5.45 10.77
CA ASP A 37 -0.71 5.02 11.32
C ASP A 37 -1.84 5.57 10.45
N THR A 38 -2.38 4.73 9.56
CA THR A 38 -3.47 5.12 8.66
C THR A 38 -4.80 5.35 9.36
N VAL A 39 -5.01 4.73 10.52
CA VAL A 39 -6.22 4.96 11.30
C VAL A 39 -6.21 6.36 11.88
N ALA A 40 -5.04 6.81 12.35
CA ALA A 40 -4.85 8.15 12.88
C ALA A 40 -4.96 9.25 11.82
N TYR A 41 -4.75 8.93 10.54
CA TYR A 41 -4.98 9.87 9.42
C TYR A 41 -6.42 10.41 9.39
N HIS A 42 -7.39 9.58 9.77
CA HIS A 42 -8.80 9.97 9.82
C HIS A 42 -9.21 10.73 11.09
N ALA A 43 -8.27 10.98 12.02
CA ALA A 43 -8.59 11.69 13.26
C ALA A 43 -8.76 13.19 12.99
N PRO A 44 -9.77 13.86 13.60
CA PRO A 44 -10.03 15.28 13.37
C PRO A 44 -8.83 16.19 13.61
N ASP A 45 -8.03 15.89 14.63
CA ASP A 45 -6.85 16.67 14.97
C ASP A 45 -5.72 16.50 13.95
N THR A 46 -5.56 15.30 13.39
CA THR A 46 -4.62 15.01 12.30
C THR A 46 -4.99 15.79 11.05
N ILE A 47 -6.28 15.80 10.69
CA ILE A 47 -6.82 16.51 9.53
C ILE A 47 -6.64 18.03 9.69
N SER A 48 -7.07 18.61 10.83
CA SER A 48 -6.98 20.06 11.04
C SER A 48 -5.55 20.58 11.07
N LYS A 49 -4.60 19.76 11.53
CA LYS A 49 -3.19 20.17 11.73
C LYS A 49 -2.25 19.65 10.65
N HIS A 50 -2.77 18.93 9.64
CA HIS A 50 -2.01 18.34 8.54
C HIS A 50 -0.81 17.54 9.05
N ARG A 51 -1.03 16.69 10.05
CA ARG A 51 0.04 15.93 10.69
C ARG A 51 0.12 14.51 10.16
N GLU A 52 1.32 13.98 10.15
CA GLU A 52 1.56 12.56 10.00
C GLU A 52 1.76 11.93 11.37
N VAL A 53 1.20 10.74 11.57
CA VAL A 53 1.33 9.99 12.82
C VAL A 53 2.14 8.73 12.52
N LYS A 54 3.36 8.65 13.03
CA LYS A 54 4.22 7.46 12.88
C LYS A 54 3.77 6.34 13.80
N GLY A 55 3.70 5.13 13.25
CA GLY A 55 3.45 3.92 13.99
C GLY A 55 4.70 3.40 14.71
N GLN A 56 4.49 2.44 15.62
CA GLN A 56 5.54 1.79 16.38
C GLN A 56 5.55 0.30 16.09
N LYS A 57 6.74 -0.31 16.04
CA LYS A 57 6.90 -1.75 15.76
C LYS A 57 6.11 -2.65 16.71
N LYS A 58 5.84 -2.21 17.94
CA LYS A 58 5.04 -2.95 18.93
C LYS A 58 3.55 -3.04 18.60
N TYR A 59 3.02 -2.12 17.80
CA TYR A 59 1.62 -2.11 17.37
C TYR A 59 1.60 -2.41 15.87
N ARG A 60 1.95 -3.65 15.53
CA ARG A 60 2.04 -4.14 14.15
C ARG A 60 0.83 -4.99 13.82
N VAL A 61 0.29 -4.83 12.62
CA VAL A 61 -0.65 -5.77 12.00
C VAL A 61 -0.07 -6.24 10.67
N GLU A 62 -0.01 -7.55 10.47
CA GLU A 62 0.34 -8.14 9.17
C GLU A 62 -0.93 -8.30 8.35
N TRP A 63 -0.98 -7.67 7.18
CA TRP A 63 -2.11 -7.75 6.27
C TRP A 63 -1.69 -7.44 4.84
N ASN A 64 -2.22 -8.21 3.88
CA ASN A 64 -1.93 -8.06 2.44
C ASN A 64 -0.43 -8.03 2.11
N LYS A 65 0.32 -8.98 2.70
CA LYS A 65 1.79 -9.13 2.57
C LYS A 65 2.61 -7.94 3.07
N ALA A 66 2.03 -7.06 3.88
CA ALA A 66 2.71 -5.90 4.44
C ALA A 66 2.59 -5.81 5.97
N ASN A 67 3.59 -5.18 6.58
CA ASN A 67 3.66 -4.85 7.99
C ASN A 67 3.11 -3.44 8.22
N TRP A 68 1.87 -3.33 8.70
CA TRP A 68 1.23 -2.07 9.04
C TRP A 68 1.59 -1.67 10.47
N LEU A 69 2.03 -0.42 10.68
CA LEU A 69 2.46 0.07 11.99
C LEU A 69 1.51 1.14 12.49
N PHE A 70 1.14 1.05 13.76
CA PHE A 70 0.18 1.96 14.38
C PHE A 70 0.78 2.68 15.59
N ALA A 71 0.27 3.86 15.92
CA ALA A 71 0.74 4.64 17.06
C ALA A 71 0.18 4.13 18.39
N SER A 72 -0.88 3.34 18.35
CA SER A 72 -1.55 2.75 19.51
C SER A 72 -2.11 1.36 19.22
N GLN A 73 -2.34 0.58 20.27
CA GLN A 73 -3.07 -0.69 20.17
C GLN A 73 -4.49 -0.47 19.62
N ALA A 74 -5.18 0.59 20.06
CA ALA A 74 -6.53 0.90 19.60
C ALA A 74 -6.59 1.17 18.08
N SER A 75 -5.57 1.82 17.52
CA SER A 75 -5.44 1.98 16.05
C SER A 75 -5.21 0.63 15.37
N ALA A 76 -4.31 -0.20 15.89
CA ALA A 76 -4.04 -1.53 15.36
C ALA A 76 -5.30 -2.42 15.36
N ASP A 77 -6.09 -2.38 16.43
CA ASP A 77 -7.32 -3.15 16.55
C ASP A 77 -8.38 -2.69 15.56
N LYS A 78 -8.53 -1.36 15.36
CA LYS A 78 -9.43 -0.79 14.34
C LYS A 78 -9.05 -1.25 12.93
N PHE A 79 -7.77 -1.17 12.60
CA PHE A 79 -7.27 -1.64 11.30
C PHE A 79 -7.49 -3.13 11.13
N LYS A 80 -7.13 -3.95 12.12
CA LYS A 80 -7.30 -5.41 12.08
C LYS A 80 -8.77 -5.81 11.86
N ASN A 81 -9.71 -5.08 12.44
CA ASN A 81 -11.14 -5.36 12.32
C ASN A 81 -11.73 -4.97 10.96
N ASN A 82 -11.21 -3.92 10.31
CA ASN A 82 -11.70 -3.47 9.01
C ASN A 82 -10.57 -2.76 8.22
N PRO A 83 -9.62 -3.51 7.66
CA PRO A 83 -8.43 -2.92 7.04
C PRO A 83 -8.78 -2.09 5.82
N GLU A 84 -9.71 -2.55 4.98
CA GLU A 84 -10.16 -1.87 3.76
C GLU A 84 -10.68 -0.43 4.01
N LYS A 85 -11.24 -0.16 5.20
CA LYS A 85 -11.67 1.18 5.60
C LYS A 85 -10.51 2.16 5.83
N TYR A 86 -9.35 1.64 6.19
CA TYR A 86 -8.22 2.42 6.69
C TYR A 86 -6.99 2.30 5.78
N VAL A 87 -7.08 1.64 4.63
CA VAL A 87 -6.01 1.66 3.63
C VAL A 87 -6.12 2.91 2.77
N PRO A 88 -4.99 3.54 2.39
CA PRO A 88 -5.00 4.63 1.43
C PRO A 88 -5.48 4.14 0.06
N GLN A 89 -6.23 5.00 -0.65
CA GLN A 89 -6.74 4.69 -2.00
C GLN A 89 -5.60 4.45 -3.01
N TYR A 90 -4.45 5.09 -2.82
CA TYR A 90 -3.26 4.91 -3.64
C TYR A 90 -2.14 4.33 -2.77
N ASN A 91 -1.38 3.38 -3.32
CA ASN A 91 -0.25 2.73 -2.64
C ASN A 91 -0.64 1.87 -1.41
N GLY A 92 -1.93 1.55 -1.26
CA GLY A 92 -2.50 0.74 -0.18
C GLY A 92 -3.55 -0.29 -0.62
N PHE A 93 -3.79 -0.41 -1.93
CA PHE A 93 -4.58 -1.45 -2.59
C PHE A 93 -4.11 -1.63 -4.03
#